data_AF-A0A3C1SPY7-F1
#
_entry.id   AF-A0A3C1SPY7-F1
#
_cell.length_a   1.000
_cell.length_b   1.000
_cell.length_c   1.000
_cell.angle_alpha   90.00
_cell.angle_beta   90.00
_cell.angle_gamma   90.00
#
_symmetry.space_group_name_H-M   'P 1'
#
loop_
_entity.id
_entity.type
_entity.pdbx_description
1 polymer ?
#
loop_
_entity_poly.entity_id
_entity_poly.type
_entity_poly.pdbx_seq_one_letter_code
_entity_poly.pdbx_strand_id
1 'polypeptide(L)'
;MKVPFGKARPSWLHRFKSPWFYWHTGYKAIAVSSMILSLLILWLGFAVVAGFSIWGVIVAVLLDALGLLLVVLYLGFFRAYIPDFIGLQTNADAFVIEQLLLPMLVGFFLTRAITFFVARARGYSPPLAKPTDEPPP
;
A
#
# COMPACT_ATOMS: atom_id res chain seq x y z
N MET A 1 -14.73 34.24 -1.66
CA MET A 1 -13.61 33.71 -2.47
C MET A 1 -13.70 32.19 -2.49
N LYS A 2 -14.18 31.60 -3.60
CA LYS A 2 -14.11 30.14 -3.82
C LYS A 2 -12.75 29.84 -4.44
N VAL A 3 -11.87 29.18 -3.69
CA VAL A 3 -10.60 28.70 -4.23
C VAL A 3 -10.93 27.52 -5.16
N PRO A 4 -10.68 27.61 -6.48
CA PRO A 4 -10.84 26.46 -7.35
C PRO A 4 -9.73 25.46 -7.01
N PHE A 5 -10.03 24.44 -6.21
CA PHE A 5 -9.18 23.26 -6.06
C PHE A 5 -9.27 22.40 -7.34
N GLY A 6 -8.89 22.98 -8.46
CA GLY A 6 -8.63 22.31 -9.73
C GLY A 6 -7.14 22.07 -9.91
N LYS A 7 -6.45 21.54 -8.88
CA LYS A 7 -5.10 21.00 -9.12
C LYS A 7 -5.29 19.74 -9.96
N ALA A 8 -4.98 19.83 -11.25
CA ALA A 8 -4.83 18.69 -12.14
C ALA A 8 -4.01 17.63 -11.39
N ARG A 9 -4.66 16.52 -11.01
CA ARG A 9 -3.94 15.45 -10.35
C ARG A 9 -2.90 14.96 -11.35
N PRO A 10 -1.62 14.83 -10.95
CA PRO A 10 -0.58 14.33 -11.83
C PRO A 10 -1.07 13.08 -12.57
N SER A 11 -1.00 13.08 -13.91
CA SER A 11 -1.54 12.03 -14.77
C SER A 11 -1.00 10.63 -14.45
N TRP A 12 0.18 10.55 -13.83
CA TRP A 12 0.79 9.32 -13.35
C TRP A 12 0.08 8.71 -12.13
N LEU A 13 -0.50 9.52 -11.23
CA LEU A 13 -1.25 9.03 -10.07
C LEU A 13 -2.52 8.26 -10.47
N HIS A 14 -3.07 8.56 -11.65
CA HIS A 14 -4.20 7.81 -12.22
C HIS A 14 -3.83 6.38 -12.64
N ARG A 15 -2.53 6.05 -12.73
CA ARG A 15 -2.06 4.70 -13.08
C ARG A 15 -1.92 3.79 -11.86
N PHE A 16 -1.68 4.35 -10.68
CA PHE A 16 -1.46 3.59 -9.43
C PHE A 16 -2.75 3.38 -8.62
N LYS A 17 -3.79 2.87 -9.28
CA LYS A 17 -5.09 2.63 -8.62
C LYS A 17 -5.03 1.38 -7.76
N SER A 18 -5.75 1.38 -6.62
CA SER A 18 -5.84 0.21 -5.75
C SER A 18 -6.76 -0.85 -6.38
N PRO A 19 -6.65 -2.13 -5.99
CA PRO A 19 -7.62 -3.15 -6.38
C PRO A 19 -9.07 -2.73 -6.09
N TRP A 20 -9.27 -2.08 -4.94
CA TRP A 20 -10.55 -1.51 -4.51
C TRP A 20 -11.12 -0.49 -5.49
N PHE A 21 -10.29 0.31 -6.17
CA PHE A 21 -10.76 1.20 -7.22
C PHE A 21 -11.42 0.41 -8.36
N TYR A 22 -10.81 -0.68 -8.80
CA TYR A 22 -11.33 -1.53 -9.88
C TYR A 22 -12.59 -2.28 -9.46
N TRP A 23 -12.69 -2.64 -8.18
CA TRP A 23 -13.90 -3.21 -7.62
C TRP A 23 -15.08 -2.23 -7.71
N HIS A 24 -14.89 -0.98 -7.28
CA HIS A 24 -15.93 0.05 -7.33
C HIS A 24 -16.27 0.55 -8.73
N THR A 25 -15.34 0.45 -9.69
CA THR A 25 -15.59 0.83 -11.09
C THR A 25 -16.15 -0.31 -11.96
N GLY A 26 -16.53 -1.44 -11.34
CA GLY A 26 -17.17 -2.57 -12.04
C GLY A 26 -16.19 -3.54 -12.71
N TYR A 27 -14.88 -3.26 -12.70
CA TYR A 27 -13.84 -4.15 -13.21
C TYR A 27 -13.45 -5.22 -12.16
N LYS A 28 -14.44 -5.98 -11.70
CA LYS A 28 -14.27 -7.00 -10.64
C LYS A 28 -13.19 -8.04 -10.96
N ALA A 29 -13.06 -8.44 -12.23
CA ALA A 29 -12.02 -9.38 -12.65
C ALA A 29 -10.60 -8.86 -12.41
N ILE A 30 -10.34 -7.57 -12.63
CA ILE A 30 -9.04 -6.93 -12.36
C ILE A 30 -8.80 -6.86 -10.85
N ALA A 31 -9.81 -6.47 -10.08
CA ALA A 31 -9.72 -6.42 -8.61
C ALA A 31 -9.43 -7.80 -8.00
N VAL A 32 -10.20 -8.83 -8.35
CA VAL A 32 -10.01 -10.18 -7.80
C VAL A 32 -8.67 -10.78 -8.22
N SER A 33 -8.30 -10.68 -9.50
CA SER A 33 -7.01 -11.24 -9.96
C SER A 33 -5.80 -10.51 -9.38
N SER A 34 -5.87 -9.19 -9.22
CA SER A 34 -4.81 -8.43 -8.53
C SER A 34 -4.72 -8.78 -7.04
N MET A 35 -5.86 -8.94 -6.35
CA MET A 35 -5.87 -9.38 -4.95
C MET A 35 -5.27 -10.77 -4.80
N ILE A 36 -5.71 -11.77 -5.58
CA ILE A 36 -5.19 -13.14 -5.52
C ILE A 36 -3.69 -13.17 -5.85
N LEU A 37 -3.27 -12.48 -6.90
CA LEU A 37 -1.86 -12.48 -7.31
C LEU A 37 -0.97 -11.79 -6.26
N SER A 38 -1.45 -10.69 -5.67
CA SER A 38 -0.74 -10.01 -4.58
C SER A 38 -0.66 -10.86 -3.32
N LEU A 39 -1.73 -11.57 -2.97
CA LEU A 39 -1.76 -12.49 -1.85
C LEU A 39 -0.78 -13.65 -2.09
N LEU A 40 -0.77 -14.25 -3.29
CA LEU A 40 0.13 -15.35 -3.63
C LEU A 40 1.59 -14.94 -3.58
N ILE A 41 1.95 -13.79 -4.15
CA ILE A 41 3.35 -13.33 -4.15
C ILE A 41 3.81 -12.95 -2.75
N LEU A 42 2.96 -12.25 -1.98
CA LEU A 42 3.27 -11.95 -0.57
C LEU A 42 3.39 -13.23 0.25
N TRP A 43 2.47 -14.17 0.09
CA TRP A 43 2.49 -15.44 0.78
C TRP A 43 3.74 -16.25 0.45
N LEU A 44 4.14 -16.33 -0.82
CA LEU A 44 5.36 -17.00 -1.24
C LEU A 44 6.61 -16.30 -0.64
N GLY A 45 6.65 -14.97 -0.65
CA GLY A 45 7.72 -14.18 -0.05
C GLY A 45 7.84 -14.42 1.46
N PHE A 46 6.72 -14.40 2.18
CA PHE A 46 6.68 -14.72 3.61
C PHE A 46 7.05 -16.17 3.88
N ALA A 47 6.63 -17.13 3.04
CA ALA A 47 6.99 -18.53 3.21
C ALA A 47 8.49 -18.78 3.06
N VAL A 48 9.17 -18.04 2.18
CA VAL A 48 10.63 -18.12 2.00
C VAL A 48 11.37 -17.49 3.18
N VAL A 49 10.90 -16.36 3.70
CA VAL A 49 11.60 -15.58 4.75
C VAL A 49 11.31 -16.10 6.16
N ALA A 50 10.08 -16.50 6.45
CA ALA A 50 9.60 -16.86 7.80
C ALA A 50 9.20 -18.35 7.93
N GLY A 51 9.35 -19.14 6.86
CA GLY A 51 8.88 -20.52 6.80
C GLY A 51 7.38 -20.64 6.51
N PHE A 52 6.94 -21.81 6.00
CA PHE A 52 5.52 -22.12 5.76
C PHE A 52 4.75 -22.26 7.08
N SER A 53 4.39 -21.12 7.69
CA SER A 53 3.53 -21.08 8.88
C SER A 53 2.27 -20.30 8.58
N ILE A 54 1.12 -20.99 8.61
CA ILE A 54 -0.18 -20.36 8.41
C ILE A 54 -0.48 -19.32 9.49
N TRP A 55 0.08 -19.52 10.70
CA TRP A 55 0.04 -18.56 11.80
C TRP A 55 0.82 -17.29 11.47
N GLY A 56 1.98 -17.39 10.80
CA GLY A 56 2.74 -16.23 10.35
C GLY A 56 1.97 -15.36 9.37
N VAL A 57 1.19 -15.99 8.48
CA VAL A 57 0.33 -15.27 7.52
C VAL A 57 -0.82 -14.56 8.21
N ILE A 58 -1.49 -15.23 9.15
CA ILE A 58 -2.59 -14.65 9.94
C ILE A 58 -2.07 -13.47 10.76
N VAL A 59 -0.93 -13.65 11.45
CA VAL A 59 -0.27 -12.61 12.24
C VAL A 59 0.14 -11.44 11.34
N ALA A 60 0.74 -11.68 10.17
CA ALA A 60 1.11 -10.63 9.22
C ALA A 60 -0.10 -9.82 8.72
N VAL A 61 -1.23 -10.48 8.44
CA VAL A 61 -2.47 -9.80 8.01
C VAL A 61 -3.09 -8.98 9.15
N LEU A 62 -3.11 -9.53 10.37
CA LEU A 62 -3.59 -8.81 11.57
C LEU A 62 -2.69 -7.60 11.91
N LEU A 63 -1.37 -7.75 11.71
CA LEU A 63 -0.38 -6.69 11.91
C LEU A 63 -0.37 -5.63 10.81
N ASP A 64 -1.05 -5.79 9.67
CA ASP A 64 -0.97 -4.77 8.62
C ASP A 64 -1.63 -3.45 9.09
N ALA A 65 -2.83 -3.52 9.66
CA ALA A 65 -3.51 -2.33 10.21
C ALA A 65 -3.01 -1.96 11.62
N LEU A 66 -2.84 -2.97 12.50
CA LEU A 66 -2.35 -2.74 13.87
C LEU A 66 -0.88 -2.31 13.89
N GLY A 67 -0.07 -2.85 12.98
CA GLY A 67 1.34 -2.52 12.85
C GLY A 67 1.53 -1.11 12.31
N LEU A 68 0.74 -0.66 11.33
CA LEU A 68 0.75 0.75 10.90
C LEU A 68 0.41 1.69 12.06
N LEU A 69 -0.60 1.34 12.86
CA LEU A 69 -0.94 2.10 14.06
C LEU A 69 0.19 2.09 15.09
N LEU A 70 0.80 0.94 15.35
CA LEU A 70 1.94 0.78 16.26
C LEU A 70 3.16 1.60 15.80
N VAL A 71 3.47 1.59 14.50
CA VAL A 71 4.56 2.40 13.92
C VAL A 71 4.29 3.89 14.15
N VAL A 72 3.07 4.36 13.89
CA VAL A 72 2.70 5.77 14.08
C VAL A 72 2.72 6.15 15.56
N LEU A 73 2.17 5.30 16.44
CA LEU A 73 2.19 5.54 17.88
C LEU A 73 3.62 5.56 18.43
N TYR A 74 4.45 4.61 18.01
CA TYR A 74 5.83 4.52 18.44
C TYR A 74 6.65 5.71 17.95
N LEU A 75 6.72 5.94 16.64
CA LEU A 75 7.55 7.01 16.07
C LEU A 75 7.02 8.41 16.41
N GLY A 76 5.70 8.59 16.50
CA GLY A 76 5.05 9.88 16.70
C GLY A 76 4.90 10.29 18.17
N PHE A 77 4.69 9.34 19.08
CA PHE A 77 4.39 9.65 20.48
C PHE A 77 5.40 9.02 21.44
N PHE A 78 5.66 7.72 21.38
CA PHE A 78 6.44 7.05 22.42
C PHE A 78 7.95 7.25 22.31
N ARG A 79 8.50 7.35 21.10
CA ARG A 79 9.95 7.46 20.86
C ARG A 79 10.61 8.61 21.61
N ALA A 80 9.92 9.75 21.74
CA ALA A 80 10.44 10.93 22.44
C ALA A 80 10.57 10.75 23.97
N TYR A 81 9.88 9.76 24.55
CA TYR A 81 9.86 9.51 25.99
C TYR A 81 10.71 8.30 26.40
N ILE A 82 11.36 7.62 25.46
CA ILE A 82 12.22 6.47 25.74
C ILE A 82 13.67 6.96 25.80
N PRO A 83 14.27 7.09 26.98
CA PRO A 83 15.67 7.47 27.10
C PRO A 83 16.60 6.31 26.74
N ASP A 84 17.63 6.56 25.94
CA ASP A 84 18.54 5.53 25.41
C ASP A 84 19.68 5.17 26.38
N PHE A 85 19.34 4.71 27.59
CA PHE A 85 20.36 4.38 28.60
C PHE A 85 21.12 3.07 28.33
N ILE A 86 20.54 2.13 27.57
CA ILE A 86 21.09 0.77 27.32
C ILE A 86 20.90 0.35 25.85
N GLY A 87 20.80 1.29 24.91
CA GLY A 87 20.48 0.97 23.51
C GLY A 87 19.05 0.44 23.32
N LEU A 88 18.18 0.57 24.32
CA LEU A 88 16.80 0.11 24.27
C LEU A 88 16.01 0.86 23.19
N GLN A 89 16.27 2.16 23.03
CA GLN A 89 15.65 2.96 21.99
C GLN A 89 16.16 2.52 20.62
N THR A 90 17.46 2.29 20.50
CA THR A 90 18.08 1.84 19.24
C THR A 90 17.56 0.47 18.79
N ASN A 91 17.42 -0.49 19.71
CA ASN A 91 16.87 -1.82 19.42
C ASN A 91 15.37 -1.76 19.08
N ALA A 92 14.60 -0.92 19.78
CA ALA A 92 13.18 -0.72 19.49
C ALA A 92 12.97 -0.02 18.13
N ASP A 93 13.79 0.98 17.80
CA ASP A 93 13.81 1.61 16.49
C ASP A 93 14.12 0.59 15.39
N ALA A 94 15.15 -0.24 15.57
CA ALA A 94 15.51 -1.30 14.62
C ALA A 94 14.36 -2.30 14.42
N PHE A 95 13.72 -2.75 15.51
CA PHE A 95 12.57 -3.64 15.43
C PHE A 95 11.41 -3.01 14.63
N VAL A 96 11.06 -1.76 14.94
CA VAL A 96 9.97 -1.06 14.25
C VAL A 96 10.29 -0.82 12.77
N ILE A 97 11.54 -0.54 12.43
CA ILE A 97 11.92 -0.31 11.04
C ILE A 97 11.96 -1.62 10.26
N GLU A 98 12.66 -2.64 10.78
CA GLU A 98 12.94 -3.87 10.06
C GLU A 98 11.75 -4.83 10.02
N GLN A 99 10.99 -4.93 11.11
CA GLN A 99 9.92 -5.93 11.23
C GLN A 99 8.55 -5.37 10.88
N LEU A 100 8.34 -4.05 10.97
CA LEU A 100 7.05 -3.42 10.70
C LEU A 100 7.09 -2.53 9.45
N LEU A 101 7.91 -1.47 9.46
CA LEU A 101 7.87 -0.44 8.42
C LEU A 101 8.30 -0.98 7.04
N LEU A 102 9.45 -1.66 6.97
CA LEU A 102 9.98 -2.17 5.70
C LEU A 102 9.03 -3.20 5.04
N PRO A 103 8.56 -4.25 5.74
CA PRO A 103 7.62 -5.22 5.17
C PRO A 103 6.31 -4.56 4.67
N MET A 104 5.77 -3.60 5.42
CA MET A 104 4.56 -2.87 5.02
C MET A 104 4.79 -2.05 3.75
N LEU A 105 5.90 -1.32 3.66
CA LEU A 105 6.23 -0.54 2.46
C LEU A 105 6.41 -1.46 1.25
N VAL A 106 7.14 -2.56 1.40
CA VAL A 106 7.33 -3.56 0.35
C VAL A 106 5.98 -4.10 -0.11
N GLY A 107 5.11 -4.53 0.82
CA GLY A 107 3.78 -5.04 0.49
C GLY A 107 2.88 -4.01 -0.17
N PHE A 108 2.92 -2.76 0.28
CA PHE A 108 2.18 -1.66 -0.33
C PHE A 108 2.63 -1.39 -1.78
N PHE A 109 3.93 -1.28 -2.05
CA PHE A 109 4.40 -1.04 -3.41
C PHE A 109 4.20 -2.26 -4.31
N LEU A 110 4.38 -3.46 -3.78
CA LEU A 110 4.19 -4.71 -4.51
C LEU A 110 2.73 -4.88 -4.94
N THR A 111 1.78 -4.69 -4.03
CA THR A 111 0.33 -4.76 -4.36
C THR A 111 -0.04 -3.73 -5.44
N ARG A 112 0.52 -2.51 -5.39
CA ARG A 112 0.30 -1.47 -6.41
C ARG A 112 0.91 -1.83 -7.76
N ALA A 113 2.13 -2.36 -7.77
CA ALA A 113 2.79 -2.82 -8.98
C ALA A 113 1.99 -3.95 -9.65
N ILE A 114 1.58 -4.96 -8.86
CA ILE A 114 0.76 -6.08 -9.33
C ILE A 114 -0.56 -5.58 -9.91
N THR A 115 -1.25 -4.69 -9.21
CA THR A 115 -2.53 -4.12 -9.69
C THR A 115 -2.34 -3.40 -11.02
N PHE A 116 -1.26 -2.63 -11.16
CA PHE A 116 -0.92 -1.94 -12.40
C PHE A 116 -0.65 -2.94 -13.55
N PHE A 117 0.16 -3.97 -13.32
CA PHE A 117 0.47 -4.99 -14.33
C PHE A 117 -0.77 -5.78 -14.73
N VAL A 118 -1.60 -6.20 -13.78
CA VAL A 118 -2.85 -6.93 -14.04
C VAL A 118 -3.83 -6.06 -14.84
N ALA A 119 -3.97 -4.79 -14.48
CA ALA A 119 -4.81 -3.85 -15.22
C ALA A 119 -4.31 -3.66 -16.66
N ARG A 120 -2.99 -3.52 -16.85
CA ARG A 120 -2.37 -3.39 -18.18
C ARG A 120 -2.53 -4.66 -19.01
N ALA A 121 -2.34 -5.84 -18.43
CA ALA A 121 -2.52 -7.13 -19.10
C ALA A 121 -3.97 -7.38 -19.52
N ARG A 122 -4.94 -6.84 -18.78
CA ARG A 122 -6.38 -6.90 -19.10
C ARG A 122 -6.85 -5.80 -20.05
N GLY A 123 -5.94 -4.98 -20.59
CA GLY A 123 -6.27 -3.92 -21.55
C GLY A 123 -6.98 -2.72 -20.94
N TYR A 124 -6.91 -2.51 -19.62
CA TYR A 124 -7.51 -1.33 -18.99
C TYR A 124 -6.76 -0.06 -19.43
N SER A 125 -7.43 0.74 -20.25
CA SER A 125 -7.00 2.12 -20.52
C SER A 125 -7.68 3.03 -19.50
N PRO A 126 -6.92 3.76 -18.65
CA PRO A 126 -7.53 4.76 -17.79
C PRO A 126 -8.27 5.77 -18.66
N PRO A 127 -9.44 6.29 -18.22
CA PRO A 127 -10.15 7.30 -19.00
C PRO A 127 -9.18 8.45 -19.26
N LEU A 128 -8.88 8.69 -20.54
CA LEU A 128 -8.20 9.90 -20.98
C LEU A 128 -8.96 11.06 -20.32
N ALA A 129 -8.24 11.92 -19.61
CA ALA A 129 -8.80 13.17 -19.16
C ALA A 129 -9.46 13.80 -20.39
N LYS A 130 -10.79 13.97 -20.37
CA LYS A 130 -11.47 14.72 -21.42
C LYS A 130 -10.74 16.07 -21.52
N PRO A 131 -10.32 16.52 -22.71
CA PRO A 131 -9.81 17.87 -22.86
C PRO A 131 -10.94 18.81 -22.43
N THR A 132 -10.79 19.41 -21.25
CA THR A 132 -11.67 20.48 -20.78
C THR A 132 -11.18 21.77 -21.40
N ASP A 133 -11.27 21.89 -22.73
CA ASP A 133 -10.86 23.08 -23.49
C ASP A 133 -11.85 23.39 -24.65
N GLU A 134 -13.15 23.09 -24.49
CA GLU A 134 -14.16 23.78 -25.30
C GLU A 134 -14.69 24.97 -24.48
N PRO A 135 -14.35 26.23 -24.85
CA PRO A 135 -14.96 27.39 -24.23
C PRO A 135 -16.46 27.39 -24.53
N PRO A 136 -17.32 27.77 -23.56
CA PRO A 136 -18.75 27.86 -23.79
C PRO A 136 -19.07 28.89 -24.89
N PRO A 137 -20.16 28.68 -25.67
CA PRO A 137 -20.57 29.55 -26.77
C PRO A 137 -20.92 30.97 -26.30
#